data_AF-A0A925M9L3-F1
#
_entry.id   AF-A0A925M9L3-F1
#
_cell.length_a   1.000
_cell.length_b   1.000
_cell.length_c   1.000
_cell.angle_alpha   90.00
_cell.angle_beta   90.00
_cell.angle_gamma   90.00
#
_symmetry.space_group_name_H-M   'P 1'
#
loop_
_entity.id
_entity.type
_entity.pdbx_description
1 polymer ?
#
loop_
_entity_poly.entity_id
_entity_poly.type
_entity_poly.pdbx_seq_one_letter_code
_entity_poly.pdbx_strand_id
1 'polypeptide(L)'
;MQGLALGGAVAGLGLWPRSSWALKGPGNPNVLAGTDFDLVIGETPMNFTGRTRAAITVNGSLLPWTTRRGVKIYHLRPEPVRHQIAPGLDIEAWGYNGVSPGPLLEAVVGDRVRIYVTNRLPEPTSIHWHGILLPFGMDGVAGLTQVAIAPGKTYRYEFTFDRAGTFMYHPHSDEMTQIALGMMGMIVVHPRGGETRRVRDYALMTHEMKIPIGARRPDPLAMNDFNVLTFNGKAFPATAPLVAQIGDLVRIRLANLGPMDHHPIHIHGHTFELAATDGGPVPASARHPETTVLVPVGTTRTIEFVATAPGDWPLHCHMTHHAMNQMGHDAANLIGTDTRGLDAKLSHVVPGTMTMGRDGMSEMSHMQMTQPANSISMLGGQGPHGLIDMGGMFTLVKIRDRLTGDADPGWYKPTADVASEATADELARDGITL
;
A
#
# COMPACT_ATOMS: atom_id res chain seq x y z
N MET A 1 -24.67 -38.43 3.78
CA MET A 1 -24.10 -39.33 4.79
C MET A 1 -23.11 -38.54 5.63
N GLN A 2 -23.40 -38.41 6.93
CA GLN A 2 -22.54 -37.75 7.93
C GLN A 2 -21.39 -38.70 8.30
N GLY A 3 -20.18 -38.17 8.44
CA GLY A 3 -18.99 -38.90 8.87
C GLY A 3 -18.27 -38.14 9.99
N LEU A 4 -18.56 -38.53 11.22
CA LEU A 4 -17.88 -38.14 12.45
C LEU A 4 -16.64 -39.02 12.62
N ALA A 5 -15.47 -38.46 12.96
CA ALA A 5 -14.38 -39.22 13.55
C ALA A 5 -13.63 -38.36 14.58
N LEU A 6 -13.75 -38.78 15.84
CA LEU A 6 -13.17 -38.20 17.05
C LEU A 6 -11.90 -38.97 17.42
N GLY A 7 -10.88 -38.23 17.89
CA GLY A 7 -10.12 -38.61 19.09
C GLY A 7 -8.83 -39.41 18.90
N GLY A 8 -7.71 -38.76 19.27
CA GLY A 8 -6.43 -39.43 19.53
C GLY A 8 -5.41 -38.45 20.11
N ALA A 9 -5.51 -38.15 21.41
CA ALA A 9 -4.51 -37.39 22.14
C ALA A 9 -3.41 -38.32 22.67
N VAL A 10 -2.15 -38.01 22.39
CA VAL A 10 -0.99 -38.59 23.09
C VAL A 10 -0.15 -37.45 23.64
N ALA A 11 -0.12 -37.37 24.97
CA ALA A 11 0.74 -36.49 25.73
C ALA A 11 2.16 -37.10 25.81
N GLY A 12 3.16 -36.34 25.37
CA GLY A 12 4.58 -36.64 25.59
C GLY A 12 5.26 -35.45 26.27
N LEU A 13 5.48 -35.58 27.58
CA LEU A 13 6.24 -34.64 28.40
C LEU A 13 7.74 -34.85 28.21
N GLY A 14 8.48 -33.75 28.06
CA GLY A 14 9.89 -33.63 28.45
C GLY A 14 10.88 -33.66 27.29
N LEU A 15 11.58 -32.54 27.09
CA LEU A 15 13.04 -32.41 27.25
C LEU A 15 13.47 -30.99 26.84
N TRP A 16 13.96 -30.21 27.80
CA TRP A 16 14.59 -28.90 27.64
C TRP A 16 15.74 -28.92 26.61
N PRO A 17 15.93 -27.83 25.84
CA PRO A 17 17.25 -27.46 25.34
C PRO A 17 17.86 -26.33 26.18
N ARG A 18 19.13 -26.55 26.47
CA ARG A 18 20.10 -25.74 27.20
C ARG A 18 20.29 -24.35 26.59
N SER A 19 20.51 -23.37 27.47
CA SER A 19 20.97 -22.02 27.17
C SER A 19 22.29 -22.06 26.38
N SER A 20 22.28 -21.61 25.14
CA SER A 20 23.51 -21.33 24.39
C SER A 20 23.79 -19.83 24.43
N TRP A 21 24.91 -19.47 25.05
CA TRP A 21 25.43 -18.10 25.01
C TRP A 21 26.09 -17.88 23.65
N ALA A 22 25.51 -17.03 22.81
CA ALA A 22 26.16 -16.56 21.59
C ALA A 22 26.86 -15.22 21.87
N LEU A 23 28.18 -15.23 21.73
CA LEU A 23 29.08 -14.08 21.79
C LEU A 23 28.64 -13.00 20.78
N LYS A 24 28.45 -11.76 21.26
CA LYS A 24 28.18 -10.58 20.42
C LYS A 24 29.47 -10.19 19.69
N GLY A 25 29.52 -10.41 18.37
CA GLY A 25 30.47 -9.75 17.47
C GLY A 25 29.92 -8.42 16.94
N PRO A 26 30.76 -7.42 16.63
CA PRO A 26 30.32 -6.14 16.11
C PRO A 26 29.96 -6.30 14.62
N GLY A 27 28.68 -6.14 14.28
CA GLY A 27 28.21 -6.24 12.89
C GLY A 27 26.75 -6.65 12.69
N ASN A 28 25.91 -6.74 13.73
CA ASN A 28 24.48 -6.96 13.53
C ASN A 28 23.80 -5.64 13.10
N PRO A 29 23.10 -5.60 11.96
CA PRO A 29 22.13 -4.55 11.73
C PRO A 29 21.05 -4.66 12.80
N ASN A 30 20.56 -3.52 13.31
CA ASN A 30 19.38 -3.51 14.17
C ASN A 30 18.20 -4.09 13.36
N VAL A 31 17.86 -5.35 13.62
CA VAL A 31 16.58 -5.92 13.23
C VAL A 31 15.57 -5.33 14.22
N LEU A 32 14.71 -4.43 13.75
CA LEU A 32 13.58 -3.97 14.53
C LEU A 32 12.67 -5.17 14.77
N ALA A 33 12.50 -5.55 16.05
CA ALA A 33 11.51 -6.52 16.50
C ALA A 33 10.63 -5.82 17.54
N GLY A 34 9.33 -5.78 17.29
CA GLY A 34 8.32 -5.12 18.12
C GLY A 34 6.91 -5.36 17.58
N THR A 35 5.89 -5.14 18.41
CA THR A 35 4.46 -5.26 18.06
C THR A 35 3.83 -3.93 17.66
N ASP A 36 4.57 -2.82 17.82
CA ASP A 36 4.18 -1.47 17.41
C ASP A 36 5.17 -0.98 16.35
N PHE A 37 4.69 -0.78 15.13
CA PHE A 37 5.43 -0.13 14.06
C PHE A 37 4.69 1.14 13.66
N ASP A 38 5.18 2.29 14.14
CA ASP A 38 4.85 3.57 13.54
C ASP A 38 5.45 3.62 12.13
N LEU A 39 4.64 3.98 11.13
CA LEU A 39 5.14 4.18 9.78
C LEU A 39 5.95 5.47 9.71
N VAL A 40 7.23 5.31 9.43
CA VAL A 40 8.14 6.41 9.14
C VAL A 40 8.26 6.52 7.62
N ILE A 41 7.85 7.66 7.05
CA ILE A 41 8.41 8.10 5.77
C ILE A 41 9.83 8.54 6.10
N GLY A 42 10.77 7.65 5.82
CA GLY A 42 12.19 7.87 6.10
C GLY A 42 12.92 8.21 4.82
N GLU A 43 13.61 9.35 4.82
CA GLU A 43 14.68 9.60 3.86
C GLU A 43 15.90 8.79 4.30
N THR A 44 16.24 7.72 3.58
CA THR A 44 17.55 7.08 3.77
C THR A 44 18.55 7.76 2.84
N PRO A 45 19.60 8.42 3.35
CA PRO A 45 20.64 8.99 2.51
C PRO A 45 21.37 7.87 1.77
N MET A 46 21.08 7.74 0.49
CA MET A 46 21.55 6.70 -0.38
C MET A 46 22.25 7.34 -1.59
N ASN A 47 23.48 6.89 -1.85
CA ASN A 47 24.24 7.37 -2.99
C ASN A 47 24.06 6.42 -4.18
N PHE A 48 22.97 6.61 -4.93
CA PHE A 48 22.67 5.79 -6.12
C PHE A 48 23.44 6.23 -7.37
N THR A 49 23.67 7.54 -7.53
CA THR A 49 24.11 8.18 -8.78
C THR A 49 25.51 8.82 -8.70
N GLY A 50 26.25 8.59 -7.61
CA GLY A 50 27.47 9.33 -7.27
C GLY A 50 27.23 10.58 -6.40
N ARG A 51 25.95 10.95 -6.17
CA ARG A 51 25.52 11.98 -5.20
C ARG A 51 24.56 11.34 -4.19
N THR A 52 24.76 11.60 -2.89
CA THR A 52 23.84 11.18 -1.83
C THR A 52 22.48 11.86 -2.04
N ARG A 53 21.43 11.05 -2.17
CA ARG A 53 20.03 11.48 -2.28
C ARG A 53 19.23 10.76 -1.20
N ALA A 54 18.12 11.37 -0.80
CA ALA A 54 17.15 10.67 0.00
C ALA A 54 16.34 9.71 -0.87
N ALA A 55 16.38 8.41 -0.56
CA ALA A 55 15.30 7.52 -0.95
C ALA A 55 14.14 7.79 0.00
N ILE A 56 13.02 8.30 -0.51
CA ILE A 56 11.80 8.45 0.26
C ILE A 56 11.06 7.11 0.17
N THR A 57 11.27 6.24 1.14
CA THR A 57 10.51 5.00 1.25
C THR A 57 9.31 5.21 2.15
N VAL A 58 8.13 4.84 1.69
CA VAL A 58 6.96 4.64 2.55
C VAL A 58 7.11 3.25 3.18
N ASN A 59 7.08 3.16 4.51
CA ASN A 59 7.33 1.95 5.32
C ASN A 59 8.80 1.51 5.46
N GLY A 60 9.78 2.39 5.14
CA GLY A 60 11.20 2.13 5.45
C GLY A 60 11.85 0.94 4.72
N SER A 61 11.15 0.29 3.79
CA SER A 61 11.57 -0.98 3.19
C SER A 61 12.32 -0.76 1.88
N LEU A 62 13.55 -0.25 1.94
CA LEU A 62 14.47 -0.34 0.80
C LEU A 62 15.15 -1.71 0.80
N LEU A 63 15.24 -2.37 -0.35
CA LEU A 63 15.99 -3.62 -0.46
C LEU A 63 17.48 -3.32 -0.38
N PRO A 64 18.17 -3.72 0.70
CA PRO A 64 19.59 -3.37 0.86
C PRO A 64 20.42 -4.06 -0.20
N TRP A 65 21.48 -3.40 -0.63
CA TRP A 65 22.46 -3.97 -1.54
C TRP A 65 23.89 -3.83 -1.01
N THR A 66 24.76 -4.66 -1.55
CA THR A 66 26.21 -4.48 -1.45
C THR A 66 26.80 -4.38 -2.84
N THR A 67 27.93 -3.69 -2.99
CA THR A 67 28.65 -3.65 -4.27
C THR A 67 29.87 -4.55 -4.21
N ARG A 68 30.02 -5.43 -5.21
CA ARG A 68 31.21 -6.27 -5.38
C ARG A 68 31.59 -6.32 -6.85
N ARG A 69 32.85 -5.92 -7.15
CA ARG A 69 33.41 -5.92 -8.51
C ARG A 69 32.50 -5.21 -9.54
N GLY A 70 31.95 -4.05 -9.16
CA GLY A 70 31.06 -3.27 -10.05
C GLY A 70 29.63 -3.81 -10.20
N VAL A 71 29.24 -4.86 -9.47
CA VAL A 71 27.87 -5.41 -9.48
C VAL A 71 27.16 -5.05 -8.18
N LYS A 72 25.93 -4.54 -8.27
CA LYS A 72 25.03 -4.36 -7.11
C LYS A 72 24.36 -5.69 -6.78
N ILE A 73 24.54 -6.16 -5.54
CA ILE A 73 24.07 -7.46 -5.08
C ILE A 73 22.95 -7.27 -4.08
N TYR A 74 21.79 -7.83 -4.39
CA TYR A 74 20.60 -7.84 -3.54
C TYR A 74 20.28 -9.26 -3.06
N HIS A 75 19.57 -9.36 -1.94
CA HIS A 75 19.03 -10.63 -1.43
C HIS A 75 17.54 -10.50 -1.10
N LEU A 76 16.72 -11.14 -1.92
CA LEU A 76 15.28 -11.18 -1.77
C LEU A 76 14.87 -12.53 -1.15
N ARG A 77 13.94 -12.51 -0.20
CA ARG A 77 13.50 -13.68 0.55
C ARG A 77 11.97 -13.75 0.57
N PRO A 78 11.37 -14.48 -0.38
CA PRO A 78 9.98 -14.91 -0.29
C PRO A 78 9.75 -15.64 1.03
N GLU A 79 8.86 -15.14 1.90
CA GLU A 79 8.57 -15.75 3.19
C GLU A 79 7.17 -15.40 3.71
N PRO A 80 6.56 -16.22 4.61
CA PRO A 80 5.38 -15.80 5.34
C PRO A 80 5.68 -14.59 6.23
N VAL A 81 4.78 -13.62 6.25
CA VAL A 81 4.92 -12.36 7.00
C VAL A 81 3.68 -12.10 7.86
N ARG A 82 3.91 -11.47 9.01
CA ARG A 82 2.85 -10.83 9.79
C ARG A 82 2.90 -9.34 9.51
N HIS A 83 1.77 -8.78 9.10
CA HIS A 83 1.69 -7.40 8.67
C HIS A 83 0.43 -6.76 9.22
N GLN A 84 0.53 -5.55 9.78
CA GLN A 84 -0.63 -4.81 10.25
C GLN A 84 -1.10 -3.87 9.14
N ILE A 85 -2.32 -4.04 8.63
CA ILE A 85 -2.90 -3.18 7.60
C ILE A 85 -3.26 -1.82 8.19
N ALA A 86 -3.92 -1.83 9.35
CA ALA A 86 -4.26 -0.66 10.14
C ALA A 86 -4.46 -1.09 11.61
N PRO A 87 -4.46 -0.17 12.58
CA PRO A 87 -4.76 -0.50 13.96
C PRO A 87 -6.05 -1.32 14.06
N GLY A 88 -5.95 -2.53 14.64
CA GLY A 88 -7.08 -3.46 14.77
C GLY A 88 -7.16 -4.54 13.69
N LEU A 89 -6.37 -4.48 12.61
CA LEU A 89 -6.34 -5.52 11.57
C LEU A 89 -4.91 -5.96 11.27
N ASP A 90 -4.52 -7.12 11.82
CA ASP A 90 -3.29 -7.81 11.43
C ASP A 90 -3.59 -8.98 10.50
N ILE A 91 -2.70 -9.19 9.54
CA ILE A 91 -2.77 -10.28 8.60
C ILE A 91 -1.55 -11.19 8.65
N GLU A 92 -1.77 -12.46 8.30
CA GLU A 92 -0.74 -13.45 8.02
C GLU A 92 -0.67 -13.68 6.50
N ALA A 93 0.08 -12.79 5.85
CA ALA A 93 0.30 -12.71 4.41
C ALA A 93 1.62 -13.40 4.00
N TRP A 94 1.93 -13.40 2.71
CA TRP A 94 3.25 -13.71 2.18
C TRP A 94 3.88 -12.45 1.60
N GLY A 95 5.19 -12.35 1.70
CA GLY A 95 5.91 -11.15 1.29
C GLY A 95 7.37 -11.42 1.05
N TYR A 96 8.14 -10.35 1.11
CA TYR A 96 9.57 -10.37 0.87
C TYR A 96 10.30 -9.68 2.00
N ASN A 97 11.33 -10.33 2.53
CA ASN A 97 12.22 -9.76 3.55
C ASN A 97 11.45 -9.24 4.79
N GLY A 98 10.38 -9.92 5.18
CA GLY A 98 9.58 -9.60 6.36
C GLY A 98 8.43 -8.61 6.15
N VAL A 99 8.22 -8.09 4.94
CA VAL A 99 7.16 -7.09 4.65
C VAL A 99 6.31 -7.45 3.44
N SER A 100 5.07 -6.96 3.41
CA SER A 100 4.14 -7.04 2.28
C SER A 100 3.43 -5.68 2.10
N PRO A 101 3.49 -5.05 0.91
CA PRO A 101 4.34 -5.38 -0.23
C PRO A 101 5.83 -5.46 0.14
N GLY A 102 6.58 -6.14 -0.71
CA GLY A 102 8.02 -6.30 -0.57
C GLY A 102 8.79 -4.98 -0.67
N PRO A 103 10.07 -4.99 -0.26
CA PRO A 103 10.90 -3.79 -0.23
C PRO A 103 11.15 -3.22 -1.64
N LEU A 104 11.17 -1.89 -1.74
CA LEU A 104 11.52 -1.17 -2.96
C LEU A 104 12.95 -1.54 -3.40
N LEU A 105 13.12 -1.94 -4.66
CA LEU A 105 14.43 -2.10 -5.28
C LEU A 105 14.78 -0.84 -6.07
N GLU A 106 15.85 -0.16 -5.68
CA GLU A 106 16.34 1.01 -6.43
C GLU A 106 17.64 0.72 -7.16
N ALA A 107 17.72 1.18 -8.41
CA ALA A 107 18.89 1.08 -9.27
C ALA A 107 19.04 2.33 -10.14
N VAL A 108 20.15 2.44 -10.85
CA VAL A 108 20.42 3.48 -11.85
C VAL A 108 20.65 2.84 -13.20
N VAL A 109 20.26 3.53 -14.26
CA VAL A 109 20.52 3.09 -15.64
C VAL A 109 22.01 2.73 -15.83
N GLY A 110 22.21 1.50 -16.31
CA GLY A 110 23.49 0.86 -16.56
C GLY A 110 24.05 0.06 -15.38
N ASP A 111 23.37 0.02 -14.23
CA ASP A 111 23.78 -0.85 -13.13
C ASP A 111 23.65 -2.32 -13.52
N ARG A 112 24.76 -3.06 -13.40
CA ARG A 112 24.73 -4.52 -13.38
C ARG A 112 24.26 -4.97 -12.01
N VAL A 113 23.17 -5.72 -11.96
CA VAL A 113 22.60 -6.25 -10.71
C VAL A 113 22.68 -7.75 -10.67
N ARG A 114 22.88 -8.28 -9.45
CA ARG A 114 22.75 -9.69 -9.13
C ARG A 114 21.80 -9.83 -7.95
N ILE A 115 20.73 -10.56 -8.13
CA ILE A 115 19.68 -10.72 -7.12
C ILE A 115 19.63 -12.19 -6.74
N TYR A 116 19.97 -12.49 -5.49
CA TYR A 116 19.76 -13.81 -4.92
C TYR A 116 18.35 -13.90 -4.37
N VAL A 117 17.64 -14.96 -4.70
CA VAL A 117 16.28 -15.22 -4.21
C VAL A 117 16.30 -16.53 -3.42
N THR A 118 16.12 -16.46 -2.10
CA THR A 118 16.06 -17.65 -1.23
C THR A 118 14.61 -17.93 -0.85
N ASN A 119 14.02 -18.98 -1.40
CA ASN A 119 12.64 -19.34 -1.12
C ASN A 119 12.49 -19.89 0.31
N ARG A 120 11.74 -19.19 1.16
CA ARG A 120 11.36 -19.64 2.52
C ARG A 120 9.84 -19.87 2.65
N LEU A 121 9.12 -19.88 1.55
CA LEU A 121 7.73 -20.31 1.50
C LEU A 121 7.62 -21.83 1.67
N PRO A 122 6.45 -22.34 2.07
CA PRO A 122 6.21 -23.78 2.12
C PRO A 122 6.08 -24.43 0.72
N GLU A 123 6.01 -23.63 -0.34
CA GLU A 123 5.79 -24.09 -1.71
C GLU A 123 6.80 -23.52 -2.72
N PRO A 124 6.91 -24.08 -3.94
CA PRO A 124 7.75 -23.53 -4.99
C PRO A 124 7.36 -22.09 -5.37
N THR A 125 8.35 -21.27 -5.71
CA THR A 125 8.12 -19.90 -6.19
C THR A 125 9.06 -19.56 -7.34
N SER A 126 8.90 -18.39 -7.93
CA SER A 126 9.84 -17.77 -8.87
C SER A 126 9.71 -16.26 -8.75
N ILE A 127 10.53 -15.47 -9.42
CA ILE A 127 10.39 -14.00 -9.41
C ILE A 127 10.51 -13.48 -10.84
N HIS A 128 9.41 -12.93 -11.33
CA HIS A 128 9.36 -12.17 -12.57
C HIS A 128 9.64 -10.68 -12.33
N TRP A 129 10.34 -10.07 -13.28
CA TRP A 129 10.82 -8.69 -13.23
C TRP A 129 10.01 -7.83 -14.20
N HIS A 130 8.78 -7.54 -13.79
CA HIS A 130 7.73 -6.97 -14.63
C HIS A 130 8.14 -5.64 -15.27
N GLY A 131 8.14 -5.61 -16.61
CA GLY A 131 8.45 -4.42 -17.41
C GLY A 131 9.95 -4.20 -17.66
N ILE A 132 10.82 -5.14 -17.28
CA ILE A 132 12.27 -5.04 -17.51
C ILE A 132 12.67 -5.90 -18.70
N LEU A 133 13.42 -5.31 -19.64
CA LEU A 133 14.07 -6.08 -20.70
C LEU A 133 15.31 -6.77 -20.13
N LEU A 134 15.34 -8.11 -20.17
CA LEU A 134 16.39 -8.92 -19.58
C LEU A 134 16.69 -10.15 -20.45
N PRO A 135 17.82 -10.86 -20.23
CA PRO A 135 18.07 -12.14 -20.90
C PRO A 135 16.95 -13.14 -20.58
N PHE A 136 16.43 -13.82 -21.61
CA PHE A 136 15.29 -14.75 -21.50
C PHE A 136 15.34 -15.67 -20.27
N GLY A 137 16.48 -16.32 -20.01
CA GLY A 137 16.64 -17.24 -18.88
C GLY A 137 16.67 -16.59 -17.47
N MET A 138 16.54 -15.27 -17.38
CA MET A 138 16.45 -14.50 -16.13
C MET A 138 15.03 -13.99 -15.86
N ASP A 139 14.05 -14.35 -16.69
CA ASP A 139 12.72 -13.75 -16.68
C ASP A 139 11.82 -14.22 -15.53
N GLY A 140 12.09 -15.39 -14.94
CA GLY A 140 11.39 -15.79 -13.73
C GLY A 140 10.10 -16.58 -13.92
N VAL A 141 9.75 -16.98 -15.14
CA VAL A 141 8.53 -17.76 -15.41
C VAL A 141 8.82 -19.24 -15.18
N ALA A 142 8.27 -19.80 -14.09
CA ALA A 142 8.42 -21.21 -13.77
C ALA A 142 7.76 -22.09 -14.83
N GLY A 143 8.52 -23.05 -15.36
CA GLY A 143 8.07 -23.96 -16.44
C GLY A 143 8.33 -23.43 -17.86
N LEU A 144 8.66 -22.14 -18.03
CA LEU A 144 8.98 -21.56 -19.34
C LEU A 144 10.45 -21.12 -19.44
N THR A 145 10.87 -20.17 -18.61
CA THR A 145 12.21 -19.58 -18.68
C THR A 145 13.17 -20.16 -17.63
N GLN A 146 12.62 -20.79 -16.59
CA GLN A 146 13.36 -21.53 -15.57
C GLN A 146 12.49 -22.60 -14.91
N VAL A 147 13.10 -23.50 -14.13
CA VAL A 147 12.35 -24.32 -13.17
C VAL A 147 12.01 -23.49 -11.92
N ALA A 148 10.96 -23.89 -11.20
CA ALA A 148 10.56 -23.22 -9.97
C ALA A 148 11.66 -23.35 -8.88
N ILE A 149 11.79 -22.31 -8.07
CA ILE A 149 12.66 -22.29 -6.89
C ILE A 149 11.97 -23.12 -5.80
N ALA A 150 12.41 -24.36 -5.61
CA ALA A 150 11.89 -25.22 -4.55
C ALA A 150 12.12 -24.61 -3.15
N PRO A 151 11.30 -24.96 -2.13
CA PRO A 151 11.51 -24.52 -0.76
C PRO A 151 12.94 -24.73 -0.26
N GLY A 152 13.49 -23.71 0.41
CA GLY A 152 14.86 -23.70 0.94
C GLY A 152 15.97 -23.53 -0.11
N LYS A 153 15.64 -23.47 -1.40
CA LYS A 153 16.64 -23.25 -2.47
C LYS A 153 16.85 -21.77 -2.76
N THR A 154 18.02 -21.46 -3.32
CA THR A 154 18.40 -20.11 -3.70
C THR A 154 18.72 -20.03 -5.18
N TYR A 155 18.11 -19.09 -5.88
CA TYR A 155 18.36 -18.81 -7.29
C TYR A 155 19.09 -17.48 -7.46
N ARG A 156 19.77 -17.31 -8.58
CA ARG A 156 20.51 -16.10 -8.93
C ARG A 156 19.97 -15.53 -10.24
N TYR A 157 19.43 -14.33 -10.16
CA TYR A 157 19.11 -13.48 -11.30
C TYR A 157 20.24 -12.48 -11.52
N GLU A 158 20.65 -12.28 -12.77
CA GLU A 158 21.72 -11.33 -13.07
C GLU A 158 21.54 -10.67 -14.44
N PHE A 159 21.35 -9.36 -14.44
CA PHE A 159 21.10 -8.56 -15.64
C PHE A 159 21.50 -7.11 -15.41
N THR A 160 21.36 -6.28 -16.44
CA THR A 160 21.68 -4.85 -16.40
C THR A 160 20.39 -4.06 -16.62
N PHE A 161 20.14 -3.03 -15.82
CA PHE A 161 19.06 -2.10 -16.10
C PHE A 161 19.47 -1.16 -17.25
N ASP A 162 18.78 -1.22 -18.38
CA ASP A 162 19.12 -0.44 -19.57
C ASP A 162 18.32 0.87 -19.71
N ARG A 163 17.20 1.00 -19.01
CA ARG A 163 16.31 2.17 -19.06
C ARG A 163 15.80 2.60 -17.69
N ALA A 164 15.52 3.90 -17.57
CA ALA A 164 14.91 4.49 -16.38
C ALA A 164 13.40 4.24 -16.39
N GLY A 165 12.80 4.11 -15.21
CA GLY A 165 11.36 3.90 -15.09
C GLY A 165 10.92 3.38 -13.73
N THR A 166 9.63 3.10 -13.65
CA THR A 166 8.99 2.44 -12.52
C THR A 166 8.53 1.07 -13.00
N PHE A 167 9.00 0.02 -12.36
CA PHE A 167 8.74 -1.37 -12.68
C PHE A 167 8.27 -2.11 -11.43
N MET A 168 7.98 -3.41 -11.55
CA MET A 168 7.52 -4.23 -10.44
C MET A 168 8.27 -5.56 -10.42
N TYR A 169 8.18 -6.28 -9.32
CA TYR A 169 8.55 -7.69 -9.26
C TYR A 169 7.49 -8.47 -8.50
N HIS A 170 7.24 -9.69 -8.93
CA HIS A 170 6.23 -10.58 -8.34
C HIS A 170 6.50 -12.04 -8.68
N PRO A 171 5.84 -12.99 -8.00
CA PRO A 171 5.93 -14.39 -8.35
C PRO A 171 5.34 -14.67 -9.72
N HIS A 172 5.91 -15.65 -10.39
CA HIS A 172 5.34 -16.23 -11.60
C HIS A 172 5.30 -17.77 -11.48
N SER A 173 4.94 -18.20 -10.27
CA SER A 173 4.69 -19.56 -9.79
C SER A 173 3.55 -19.44 -8.79
N ASP A 174 2.48 -20.22 -8.99
CA ASP A 174 1.20 -20.09 -8.27
C ASP A 174 0.79 -18.61 -8.06
N GLU A 175 0.78 -17.87 -9.17
CA GLU A 175 0.65 -16.41 -9.17
C GLU A 175 -0.63 -15.96 -8.46
N MET A 176 -1.74 -16.66 -8.70
CA MET A 176 -3.04 -16.37 -8.10
C MET A 176 -2.93 -16.37 -6.56
N THR A 177 -2.36 -17.41 -5.96
CA THR A 177 -2.24 -17.52 -4.51
C THR A 177 -1.21 -16.53 -3.97
N GLN A 178 -0.02 -16.50 -4.57
CA GLN A 178 1.10 -15.77 -4.00
C GLN A 178 0.90 -14.25 -4.08
N ILE A 179 0.37 -13.73 -5.20
CA ILE A 179 0.03 -12.31 -5.34
C ILE A 179 -1.13 -11.93 -4.42
N ALA A 180 -2.20 -12.74 -4.34
CA ALA A 180 -3.34 -12.45 -3.47
C ALA A 180 -2.98 -12.45 -1.97
N LEU A 181 -1.93 -13.20 -1.58
CA LEU A 181 -1.35 -13.15 -0.24
C LEU A 181 -0.39 -11.97 -0.03
N GLY A 182 -0.19 -11.10 -1.03
CA GLY A 182 0.58 -9.86 -0.92
C GLY A 182 2.01 -9.93 -1.44
N MET A 183 2.39 -10.95 -2.20
CA MET A 183 3.73 -11.06 -2.79
C MET A 183 3.86 -10.21 -4.04
N MET A 184 4.30 -8.98 -3.85
CA MET A 184 4.64 -8.04 -4.92
C MET A 184 5.58 -6.97 -4.40
N GLY A 185 6.28 -6.27 -5.28
CA GLY A 185 7.05 -5.09 -4.90
C GLY A 185 7.40 -4.21 -6.10
N MET A 186 7.92 -3.03 -5.81
CA MET A 186 8.28 -2.04 -6.83
C MET A 186 9.78 -2.03 -7.11
N ILE A 187 10.13 -1.64 -8.33
CA ILE A 187 11.49 -1.34 -8.74
C ILE A 187 11.51 0.07 -9.32
N VAL A 188 12.44 0.91 -8.87
CA VAL A 188 12.68 2.23 -9.44
C VAL A 188 14.07 2.29 -10.02
N VAL A 189 14.15 2.55 -11.32
CA VAL A 189 15.42 2.77 -12.02
C VAL A 189 15.56 4.25 -12.33
N HIS A 190 16.50 4.92 -11.67
CA HIS A 190 16.76 6.33 -11.87
C HIS A 190 17.60 6.58 -13.12
N PRO A 191 17.37 7.69 -13.85
CA PRO A 191 18.22 8.09 -14.95
C PRO A 191 19.63 8.43 -14.47
N ARG A 192 20.62 8.21 -15.34
CA ARG A 192 22.00 8.64 -15.09
C ARG A 192 22.07 10.17 -15.17
N GLY A 193 22.75 10.80 -14.20
CA GLY A 193 22.84 12.27 -14.09
C GLY A 193 21.89 12.87 -13.04
N GLY A 194 20.84 12.13 -12.66
CA GLY A 194 19.90 12.50 -11.61
C GLY A 194 19.02 13.71 -11.94
N GLU A 195 18.25 14.15 -10.94
CA GLU A 195 17.35 15.32 -11.03
C GLU A 195 18.10 16.65 -10.88
N THR A 196 17.65 17.68 -11.60
CA THR A 196 18.17 19.06 -11.58
C THR A 196 17.44 19.98 -10.61
N ARG A 197 16.25 19.59 -10.14
CA ARG A 197 15.45 20.30 -9.13
C ARG A 197 15.19 19.41 -7.92
N ARG A 198 14.69 20.00 -6.82
CA ARG A 198 14.22 19.24 -5.66
C ARG A 198 12.98 18.44 -6.06
N VAL A 199 13.05 17.12 -5.85
CA VAL A 199 11.96 16.19 -6.17
C VAL A 199 11.60 15.43 -4.91
N ARG A 200 10.30 15.45 -4.56
CA ARG A 200 9.70 14.55 -3.58
C ARG A 200 9.17 13.34 -4.34
N ASP A 201 9.94 12.26 -4.35
CA ASP A 201 9.67 11.06 -5.16
C ASP A 201 9.05 9.96 -4.27
N TYR A 202 7.75 9.72 -4.42
CA TYR A 202 6.99 8.74 -3.64
C TYR A 202 6.65 7.52 -4.48
N ALA A 203 6.76 6.32 -3.89
CA ALA A 203 6.30 5.07 -4.49
C ALA A 203 5.10 4.53 -3.72
N LEU A 204 3.99 4.33 -4.43
CA LEU A 204 2.73 3.80 -3.90
C LEU A 204 2.31 2.59 -4.74
N MET A 205 2.35 1.42 -4.12
CA MET A 205 1.85 0.17 -4.65
C MET A 205 0.42 -0.02 -4.18
N THR A 206 -0.51 -0.19 -5.12
CA THR A 206 -1.90 -0.52 -4.83
C THR A 206 -2.06 -2.02 -4.74
N HIS A 207 -2.91 -2.46 -3.82
CA HIS A 207 -3.32 -3.85 -3.72
C HIS A 207 -4.65 -3.99 -3.00
N GLU A 208 -5.36 -5.08 -3.29
CA GLU A 208 -6.66 -5.42 -2.73
C GLU A 208 -6.65 -6.86 -2.22
N MET A 209 -7.36 -7.10 -1.13
CA MET A 209 -7.46 -8.40 -0.49
C MET A 209 -8.90 -8.65 -0.02
N LYS A 210 -9.34 -9.90 -0.06
CA LYS A 210 -10.49 -10.36 0.72
C LYS A 210 -9.97 -10.81 2.07
N ILE A 211 -10.42 -10.15 3.13
CA ILE A 211 -10.15 -10.58 4.49
C ILE A 211 -11.50 -10.74 5.19
N PRO A 212 -11.95 -11.99 5.42
CA PRO A 212 -13.15 -12.23 6.22
C PRO A 212 -13.04 -11.57 7.60
N ILE A 213 -14.15 -11.05 8.10
CA ILE A 213 -14.20 -10.40 9.42
C ILE A 213 -13.66 -11.33 10.49
N GLY A 214 -12.68 -10.85 11.27
CA GLY A 214 -11.99 -11.62 12.31
C GLY A 214 -10.94 -12.63 11.84
N ALA A 215 -10.81 -12.86 10.53
CA ALA A 215 -9.73 -13.67 9.98
C ALA A 215 -8.43 -12.87 9.91
N ARG A 216 -7.30 -13.57 10.06
CA ARG A 216 -5.96 -13.02 9.83
C ARG A 216 -5.41 -13.37 8.45
N ARG A 217 -5.88 -14.45 7.82
CA ARG A 217 -5.37 -14.85 6.51
C ARG A 217 -6.28 -14.27 5.42
N PRO A 218 -5.74 -13.50 4.45
CA PRO A 218 -6.48 -13.17 3.25
C PRO A 218 -6.98 -14.44 2.55
N ASP A 219 -8.15 -14.37 1.93
CA ASP A 219 -8.68 -15.43 1.09
C ASP A 219 -8.13 -15.26 -0.34
N PRO A 220 -7.18 -16.11 -0.78
CA PRO A 220 -6.61 -15.99 -2.12
C PRO A 220 -7.60 -16.44 -3.22
N LEU A 221 -8.71 -17.09 -2.87
CA LEU A 221 -9.69 -17.60 -3.83
C LEU A 221 -10.74 -16.55 -4.22
N ALA A 222 -10.71 -15.37 -3.59
CA ALA A 222 -11.64 -14.29 -3.92
C ALA A 222 -11.38 -13.76 -5.34
N MET A 223 -12.45 -13.65 -6.14
CA MET A 223 -12.35 -13.26 -7.54
C MET A 223 -12.87 -11.85 -7.85
N ASN A 224 -13.70 -11.25 -7.00
CA ASN A 224 -14.32 -9.94 -7.26
C ASN A 224 -14.86 -9.23 -6.00
N ASP A 225 -14.69 -9.82 -4.82
CA ASP A 225 -15.33 -9.41 -3.58
C ASP A 225 -14.28 -8.92 -2.57
N PHE A 226 -13.33 -8.11 -3.03
CA PHE A 226 -12.27 -7.58 -2.17
C PHE A 226 -12.85 -6.58 -1.18
N ASN A 227 -12.34 -6.52 0.05
CA ASN A 227 -12.88 -5.64 1.09
C ASN A 227 -11.79 -4.86 1.85
N VAL A 228 -10.51 -5.07 1.53
CA VAL A 228 -9.40 -4.30 2.08
C VAL A 228 -8.53 -3.84 0.93
N LEU A 229 -8.46 -2.51 0.76
CA LEU A 229 -7.79 -1.85 -0.35
C LEU A 229 -6.74 -0.91 0.21
N THR A 230 -5.52 -1.00 -0.33
CA THR A 230 -4.34 -0.45 0.32
C THR A 230 -3.42 0.34 -0.60
N PHE A 231 -2.76 1.34 -0.02
CA PHE A 231 -1.49 1.85 -0.53
C PHE A 231 -0.37 1.27 0.33
N ASN A 232 0.60 0.61 -0.30
CA ASN A 232 1.77 0.00 0.36
C ASN A 232 1.38 -0.92 1.53
N GLY A 233 0.30 -1.71 1.36
CA GLY A 233 -0.19 -2.63 2.38
C GLY A 233 -0.85 -1.93 3.57
N LYS A 234 -1.18 -0.64 3.48
CA LYS A 234 -1.86 0.11 4.53
C LYS A 234 -3.17 0.66 4.03
N ALA A 235 -4.19 0.60 4.88
CA ALA A 235 -5.49 1.23 4.65
C ALA A 235 -5.63 2.44 5.58
N PHE A 236 -6.17 3.55 5.07
CA PHE A 236 -6.41 4.73 5.90
C PHE A 236 -7.34 4.37 7.08
N PRO A 237 -7.05 4.80 8.33
CA PRO A 237 -6.15 5.89 8.72
C PRO A 237 -4.68 5.53 8.94
N ALA A 238 -4.24 4.31 8.58
CA ALA A 238 -2.86 3.89 8.79
C ALA A 238 -1.92 4.25 7.63
N THR A 239 -2.41 4.88 6.57
CA THR A 239 -1.55 5.38 5.48
C THR A 239 -0.79 6.63 5.95
N ALA A 240 0.48 6.74 5.56
CA ALA A 240 1.29 7.90 5.87
C ALA A 240 1.03 9.04 4.85
N PRO A 241 1.03 10.31 5.29
CA PRO A 241 0.83 11.44 4.39
C PRO A 241 2.08 11.73 3.54
N LEU A 242 1.89 12.15 2.29
CA LEU A 242 2.95 12.60 1.41
C LEU A 242 3.25 14.08 1.70
N VAL A 243 4.43 14.40 2.23
CA VAL A 243 4.75 15.74 2.74
C VAL A 243 5.61 16.54 1.78
N ALA A 244 5.12 17.68 1.26
CA ALA A 244 5.86 18.55 0.35
C ALA A 244 5.93 20.01 0.83
N GLN A 245 6.93 20.74 0.34
CA GLN A 245 7.03 22.17 0.49
C GLN A 245 6.59 22.86 -0.80
N ILE A 246 6.04 24.08 -0.69
CA ILE A 246 5.81 24.93 -1.85
C ILE A 246 7.08 25.06 -2.71
N GLY A 247 6.91 24.87 -4.02
CA GLY A 247 7.97 24.87 -5.02
C GLY A 247 8.61 23.51 -5.28
N ASP A 248 8.33 22.48 -4.48
CA ASP A 248 8.79 21.12 -4.76
C ASP A 248 8.14 20.57 -6.05
N LEU A 249 8.92 19.84 -6.84
CA LEU A 249 8.32 18.88 -7.77
C LEU A 249 7.92 17.63 -6.98
N VAL A 250 6.64 17.34 -6.90
CA VAL A 250 6.12 16.11 -6.32
C VAL A 250 5.97 15.09 -7.44
N ARG A 251 6.62 13.95 -7.28
CA ARG A 251 6.52 12.79 -8.18
C ARG A 251 5.89 11.64 -7.41
N ILE A 252 4.80 11.08 -7.94
CA ILE A 252 4.13 9.93 -7.34
C ILE A 252 4.13 8.80 -8.35
N ARG A 253 4.81 7.71 -8.00
CA ARG A 253 4.92 6.48 -8.77
C ARG A 253 3.88 5.50 -8.26
N LEU A 254 2.91 5.21 -9.10
CA LEU A 254 1.83 4.28 -8.85
C LEU A 254 2.13 2.97 -9.57
N ALA A 255 1.90 1.86 -8.88
CA ALA A 255 2.05 0.51 -9.41
C ALA A 255 0.88 -0.34 -8.95
N ASN A 256 0.29 -1.12 -9.86
CA ASN A 256 -0.83 -1.99 -9.56
C ASN A 256 -0.57 -3.43 -9.99
N LEU A 257 -0.51 -4.32 -9.00
CA LEU A 257 -0.56 -5.78 -9.17
C LEU A 257 -1.71 -6.37 -8.33
N GLY A 258 -2.76 -5.59 -8.09
CA GLY A 258 -4.02 -6.10 -7.59
C GLY A 258 -4.55 -7.22 -8.50
N PRO A 259 -5.17 -8.27 -7.93
CA PRO A 259 -5.73 -9.38 -8.69
C PRO A 259 -6.72 -8.95 -9.79
N MET A 260 -7.50 -7.88 -9.59
CA MET A 260 -8.61 -7.53 -10.50
C MET A 260 -8.83 -6.04 -10.70
N ASP A 261 -8.85 -5.24 -9.64
CA ASP A 261 -9.41 -3.89 -9.76
C ASP A 261 -8.39 -2.89 -10.35
N HIS A 262 -8.93 -1.96 -11.12
CA HIS A 262 -8.21 -0.79 -11.58
C HIS A 262 -8.42 0.35 -10.59
N HIS A 263 -7.43 1.26 -10.49
CA HIS A 263 -7.54 2.36 -9.52
C HIS A 263 -7.41 3.72 -10.22
N PRO A 264 -8.51 4.46 -10.39
CA PRO A 264 -8.46 5.87 -10.77
C PRO A 264 -7.99 6.71 -9.58
N ILE A 265 -6.70 7.04 -9.53
CA ILE A 265 -6.11 7.79 -8.42
C ILE A 265 -6.29 9.29 -8.66
N HIS A 266 -7.03 9.94 -7.78
CA HIS A 266 -7.35 11.35 -7.80
C HIS A 266 -6.58 12.12 -6.72
N ILE A 267 -6.11 13.33 -7.04
CA ILE A 267 -5.53 14.27 -6.08
C ILE A 267 -6.31 15.58 -6.08
N HIS A 268 -6.56 16.11 -4.89
CA HIS A 268 -7.24 17.39 -4.71
C HIS A 268 -6.27 18.57 -4.81
N GLY A 269 -6.81 19.75 -5.15
CA GLY A 269 -6.08 21.02 -5.14
C GLY A 269 -4.97 21.20 -6.18
N HIS A 270 -4.66 20.16 -6.97
CA HIS A 270 -3.56 20.18 -7.94
C HIS A 270 -3.98 19.49 -9.25
N THR A 271 -3.48 20.03 -10.36
CA THR A 271 -3.38 19.31 -11.63
C THR A 271 -1.96 18.74 -11.76
N PHE A 272 -1.82 17.56 -12.36
CA PHE A 272 -0.55 16.91 -12.62
C PHE A 272 -0.41 16.51 -14.08
N GLU A 273 0.80 16.14 -14.49
CA GLU A 273 1.08 15.54 -15.78
C GLU A 273 1.44 14.05 -15.63
N LEU A 274 1.04 13.22 -16.60
CA LEU A 274 1.52 11.84 -16.70
C LEU A 274 2.97 11.82 -17.24
N ALA A 275 3.94 11.73 -16.34
CA ALA A 275 5.36 11.82 -16.65
C ALA A 275 5.97 10.52 -17.19
N ALA A 276 5.43 9.36 -16.81
CA ALA A 276 5.90 8.04 -17.29
C ALA A 276 4.80 6.97 -17.19
N THR A 277 4.89 5.96 -18.06
CA THR A 277 4.14 4.71 -17.96
C THR A 277 5.10 3.53 -17.69
N ASP A 278 4.57 2.31 -17.65
CA ASP A 278 5.31 1.03 -17.69
C ASP A 278 6.29 0.92 -18.88
N GLY A 279 6.03 1.65 -19.96
CA GLY A 279 6.90 1.80 -21.13
C GLY A 279 8.10 2.73 -20.93
N GLY A 280 8.11 3.53 -19.85
CA GLY A 280 9.14 4.54 -19.57
C GLY A 280 8.62 5.98 -19.63
N PRO A 281 9.52 6.98 -19.66
CA PRO A 281 9.16 8.39 -19.65
C PRO A 281 8.30 8.80 -20.86
N VAL A 282 7.23 9.55 -20.60
CA VAL A 282 6.42 10.20 -21.63
C VAL A 282 7.13 11.48 -22.08
N PRO A 283 7.38 11.68 -23.39
CA PRO A 283 7.96 12.92 -23.90
C PRO A 283 7.14 14.14 -23.51
N ALA A 284 7.79 15.27 -23.19
CA ALA A 284 7.09 16.48 -22.72
C ALA A 284 5.99 16.96 -23.69
N SER A 285 6.17 16.78 -25.00
CA SER A 285 5.17 17.13 -26.02
C SER A 285 3.90 16.26 -26.02
N ALA A 286 3.93 15.12 -25.32
CA ALA A 286 2.82 14.18 -25.20
C ALA A 286 2.24 14.12 -23.78
N ARG A 287 2.76 14.95 -22.86
CA ARG A 287 2.20 15.09 -21.52
C ARG A 287 1.02 16.06 -21.59
N HIS A 288 -0.04 15.75 -20.87
CA HIS A 288 -1.22 16.59 -20.73
C HIS A 288 -1.64 16.66 -19.26
N PRO A 289 -2.29 17.78 -18.85
CA PRO A 289 -2.76 17.94 -17.48
C PRO A 289 -3.95 17.04 -17.19
N GLU A 290 -3.96 16.45 -16.00
CA GLU A 290 -5.06 15.67 -15.42
C GLU A 290 -5.20 15.94 -13.93
N THR A 291 -6.30 15.48 -13.34
CA THR A 291 -6.53 15.44 -11.88
C THR A 291 -6.74 14.02 -11.37
N THR A 292 -6.94 13.05 -12.27
CA THR A 292 -7.20 11.65 -11.94
C THR A 292 -6.55 10.74 -12.97
N VAL A 293 -5.67 9.84 -12.53
CA VAL A 293 -4.96 8.91 -13.41
C VAL A 293 -5.47 7.50 -13.19
N LEU A 294 -5.87 6.81 -14.26
CA LEU A 294 -6.19 5.38 -14.17
C LEU A 294 -4.89 4.57 -14.04
N VAL A 295 -4.83 3.69 -13.05
CA VAL A 295 -3.78 2.68 -12.85
C VAL A 295 -4.38 1.28 -13.08
N PRO A 296 -4.37 0.77 -14.33
CA PRO A 296 -4.82 -0.59 -14.62
C PRO A 296 -3.95 -1.65 -13.94
N VAL A 297 -4.52 -2.85 -13.76
CA VAL A 297 -3.79 -4.03 -13.28
C VAL A 297 -2.62 -4.32 -14.21
N GLY A 298 -1.46 -4.63 -13.64
CA GLY A 298 -0.23 -4.94 -14.37
C GLY A 298 0.47 -3.70 -14.94
N THR A 299 0.14 -2.49 -14.48
CA THR A 299 0.74 -1.26 -15.03
C THR A 299 1.37 -0.39 -13.95
N THR A 300 2.25 0.50 -14.40
CA THR A 300 2.74 1.62 -13.60
C THR A 300 2.37 2.95 -14.24
N ARG A 301 2.17 3.97 -13.40
CA ARG A 301 1.94 5.36 -13.80
C ARG A 301 2.78 6.25 -12.91
N THR A 302 3.48 7.23 -13.49
CA THR A 302 4.18 8.24 -12.71
C THR A 302 3.58 9.60 -13.02
N ILE A 303 3.04 10.25 -12.00
CA ILE A 303 2.49 11.60 -12.12
C ILE A 303 3.43 12.62 -11.48
N GLU A 304 3.47 13.82 -12.05
CA GLU A 304 4.31 14.93 -11.58
C GLU A 304 3.49 16.22 -11.50
N PHE A 305 3.64 16.96 -10.39
CA PHE A 305 3.11 18.32 -10.25
C PHE A 305 4.03 19.17 -9.38
N VAL A 306 3.94 20.48 -9.52
CA VAL A 306 4.62 21.42 -8.62
C VAL A 306 3.69 21.76 -7.47
N ALA A 307 4.16 21.57 -6.24
CA ALA A 307 3.43 21.96 -5.03
C ALA A 307 3.27 23.48 -5.00
N THR A 308 2.05 23.98 -5.18
CA THR A 308 1.76 25.42 -5.31
C THR A 308 0.69 25.93 -4.36
N ALA A 309 -0.13 25.03 -3.79
CA ALA A 309 -1.18 25.39 -2.85
C ALA A 309 -0.92 24.76 -1.47
N PRO A 310 -0.67 25.54 -0.41
CA PRO A 310 -0.51 24.99 0.93
C PRO A 310 -1.85 24.44 1.43
N GLY A 311 -1.83 23.30 2.11
CA GLY A 311 -3.04 22.60 2.50
C GLY A 311 -2.82 21.13 2.84
N ASP A 312 -3.89 20.48 3.28
CA ASP A 312 -3.97 19.03 3.40
C ASP A 312 -4.91 18.53 2.31
N TRP A 313 -4.33 17.97 1.24
CA TRP A 313 -5.06 17.62 0.03
C TRP A 313 -5.26 16.11 -0.06
N PRO A 314 -6.49 15.59 -0.13
CA PRO A 314 -6.72 14.17 -0.33
C PRO A 314 -6.06 13.63 -1.60
N LEU A 315 -5.49 12.43 -1.48
CA LEU A 315 -5.11 11.56 -2.58
C LEU A 315 -5.74 10.20 -2.36
N HIS A 316 -6.60 9.76 -3.29
CA HIS A 316 -7.38 8.54 -3.09
C HIS A 316 -7.79 7.87 -4.40
N CYS A 317 -8.15 6.59 -4.31
CA CYS A 317 -8.85 5.91 -5.40
C CYS A 317 -10.28 6.47 -5.53
N HIS A 318 -10.72 6.73 -6.75
CA HIS A 318 -12.02 7.33 -7.05
C HIS A 318 -13.10 6.30 -7.41
N MET A 319 -12.81 4.99 -7.29
CA MET A 319 -13.86 4.00 -7.10
C MET A 319 -14.30 4.08 -5.64
N THR A 320 -15.55 4.48 -5.41
CA THR A 320 -16.08 4.81 -4.06
C THR A 320 -15.84 3.71 -3.05
N HIS A 321 -16.09 2.46 -3.45
CA HIS A 321 -15.84 1.27 -2.64
C HIS A 321 -14.37 1.13 -2.20
N HIS A 322 -13.41 1.59 -2.99
CA HIS A 322 -11.97 1.45 -2.69
C HIS A 322 -11.47 2.47 -1.68
N ALA A 323 -12.24 3.53 -1.47
CA ALA A 323 -12.02 4.52 -0.42
C ALA A 323 -12.86 4.20 0.83
N MET A 324 -13.20 2.94 1.06
CA MET A 324 -13.87 2.45 2.26
C MET A 324 -13.10 1.24 2.82
N ASN A 325 -13.29 0.98 4.10
CA ASN A 325 -12.64 -0.13 4.81
C ASN A 325 -13.64 -1.28 5.03
N GLN A 326 -13.24 -2.53 4.82
CA GLN A 326 -13.98 -3.75 5.20
C GLN A 326 -15.51 -3.69 5.03
N MET A 327 -15.99 -3.11 3.94
CA MET A 327 -17.41 -3.07 3.62
C MET A 327 -17.90 -4.49 3.36
N GLY A 328 -19.01 -4.86 4.00
CA GLY A 328 -19.73 -6.09 3.65
C GLY A 328 -20.73 -5.82 2.53
N HIS A 329 -20.85 -6.74 1.58
CA HIS A 329 -21.76 -6.61 0.44
C HIS A 329 -23.10 -7.33 0.61
N ASP A 330 -23.27 -8.07 1.71
CA ASP A 330 -24.44 -8.90 1.96
C ASP A 330 -25.58 -8.18 2.73
N ALA A 331 -25.44 -6.88 2.99
CA ALA A 331 -26.44 -6.10 3.69
C ALA A 331 -27.58 -5.67 2.74
N ALA A 332 -28.82 -5.71 3.24
CA ALA A 332 -29.97 -5.19 2.48
C ALA A 332 -29.88 -3.67 2.32
N ASN A 333 -30.27 -3.15 1.16
CA ASN A 333 -30.39 -1.71 0.95
C ASN A 333 -31.64 -1.17 1.67
N LEU A 334 -31.43 -0.35 2.70
CA LEU A 334 -32.50 0.23 3.53
C LEU A 334 -32.72 1.73 3.27
N ILE A 335 -32.04 2.32 2.28
CA ILE A 335 -32.14 3.75 1.97
C ILE A 335 -33.59 4.11 1.63
N GLY A 336 -34.16 5.07 2.37
CA GLY A 336 -35.53 5.52 2.19
C GLY A 336 -36.62 4.54 2.65
N THR A 337 -36.25 3.43 3.31
CA THR A 337 -37.21 2.47 3.85
C THR A 337 -37.68 2.88 5.24
N ASP A 338 -38.95 2.61 5.56
CA ASP A 338 -39.47 2.86 6.90
C ASP A 338 -39.10 1.74 7.88
N THR A 339 -37.95 1.90 8.52
CA THR A 339 -37.39 0.97 9.50
C THR A 339 -37.87 1.22 10.93
N ARG A 340 -38.85 2.10 11.15
CA ARG A 340 -39.37 2.38 12.50
C ARG A 340 -39.90 1.11 13.15
N GLY A 341 -39.33 0.77 14.31
CA GLY A 341 -39.68 -0.44 15.07
C GLY A 341 -39.08 -1.73 14.52
N LEU A 342 -38.28 -1.69 13.45
CA LEU A 342 -37.52 -2.85 12.95
C LEU A 342 -36.48 -3.29 13.99
N ASP A 343 -35.70 -2.35 14.52
CA ASP A 343 -34.67 -2.63 15.53
C ASP A 343 -35.26 -3.24 16.80
N ALA A 344 -36.39 -2.72 17.27
CA ALA A 344 -37.10 -3.26 18.44
C ALA A 344 -37.59 -4.71 18.22
N LYS A 345 -37.99 -5.06 16.98
CA LYS A 345 -38.38 -6.44 16.65
C LYS A 345 -37.16 -7.35 16.50
N LEU A 346 -36.07 -6.85 15.92
CA LEU A 346 -34.85 -7.62 15.67
C LEU A 346 -34.00 -7.82 16.92
N SER A 347 -34.03 -6.88 17.88
CA SER A 347 -33.24 -6.97 19.12
C SER A 347 -33.55 -8.20 19.97
N HIS A 348 -34.75 -8.78 19.80
CA HIS A 348 -35.15 -10.02 20.47
C HIS A 348 -34.52 -11.28 19.87
N VAL A 349 -34.10 -11.23 18.60
CA VAL A 349 -33.52 -12.37 17.87
C VAL A 349 -32.00 -12.22 17.78
N VAL A 350 -31.52 -11.00 17.53
CA VAL A 350 -30.11 -10.65 17.42
C VAL A 350 -29.86 -9.41 18.29
N PRO A 351 -29.45 -9.61 19.56
CA PRO A 351 -29.13 -8.51 20.47
C PRO A 351 -28.06 -7.60 19.87
N GLY A 352 -28.30 -6.29 19.86
CA GLY A 352 -27.38 -5.30 19.30
C GLY A 352 -27.57 -4.97 17.81
N THR A 353 -28.60 -5.52 17.17
CA THR A 353 -28.99 -5.10 15.81
C THR A 353 -29.42 -3.63 15.81
N MET A 354 -28.83 -2.84 14.91
CA MET A 354 -29.26 -1.48 14.59
C MET A 354 -29.42 -1.36 13.08
N THR A 355 -30.48 -0.69 12.66
CA THR A 355 -30.67 -0.31 11.26
C THR A 355 -29.59 0.71 10.89
N MET A 356 -28.92 0.47 9.77
CA MET A 356 -27.87 1.35 9.25
C MET A 356 -28.24 1.85 7.85
N GLY A 357 -27.92 3.11 7.54
CA GLY A 357 -27.98 3.62 6.18
C GLY A 357 -29.38 3.97 5.69
N ARG A 358 -30.27 4.39 6.60
CA ARG A 358 -31.65 4.77 6.22
C ARG A 358 -31.66 6.11 5.50
N ASP A 359 -31.05 7.13 6.10
CA ASP A 359 -30.95 8.49 5.57
C ASP A 359 -29.57 8.74 4.90
N GLY A 360 -28.75 7.68 4.77
CA GLY A 360 -27.43 7.68 4.15
C GLY A 360 -26.35 7.10 5.05
N MET A 361 -25.14 6.90 4.51
CA MET A 361 -24.04 6.30 5.29
C MET A 361 -23.38 7.26 6.29
N SER A 362 -23.68 8.57 6.22
CA SER A 362 -23.18 9.56 7.19
C SER A 362 -23.71 9.34 8.61
N GLU A 363 -24.86 8.66 8.77
CA GLU A 363 -25.37 8.20 10.07
C GLU A 363 -24.33 7.37 10.85
N MET A 364 -23.52 6.60 10.13
CA MET A 364 -22.47 5.76 10.71
C MET A 364 -21.36 6.57 11.39
N SER A 365 -21.13 7.82 10.96
CA SER A 365 -20.08 8.69 11.51
C SER A 365 -20.29 9.03 12.99
N HIS A 366 -21.55 8.95 13.45
CA HIS A 366 -21.94 9.22 14.82
C HIS A 366 -22.17 7.95 15.65
N MET A 367 -22.06 6.76 15.04
CA MET A 367 -22.28 5.47 15.70
C MET A 367 -20.95 4.78 16.03
N GLN A 368 -20.65 4.66 17.32
CA GLN A 368 -19.53 3.82 17.78
C GLN A 368 -19.99 2.38 17.97
N MET A 369 -19.81 1.57 16.93
CA MET A 369 -19.96 0.11 17.04
C MET A 369 -18.65 -0.51 17.52
N THR A 370 -18.72 -1.43 18.48
CA THR A 370 -17.57 -2.28 18.83
C THR A 370 -17.20 -3.13 17.62
N GLN A 371 -16.00 -2.93 17.06
CA GLN A 371 -15.56 -3.78 15.95
C GLN A 371 -15.31 -5.21 16.44
N PRO A 372 -15.64 -6.23 15.64
CA PRO A 372 -15.17 -7.58 15.87
C PRO A 372 -13.65 -7.61 15.99
N ALA A 373 -13.11 -8.56 16.76
CA ALA A 373 -11.67 -8.73 16.86
C ALA A 373 -11.03 -8.85 15.46
N ASN A 374 -9.81 -8.33 15.28
CA ASN A 374 -9.08 -8.35 14.02
C ASN A 374 -9.87 -7.78 12.81
N SER A 375 -10.51 -6.63 13.00
CA SER A 375 -11.29 -5.92 11.98
C SER A 375 -11.08 -4.41 12.13
N ILE A 376 -11.35 -3.65 11.07
CA ILE A 376 -11.24 -2.19 11.01
C ILE A 376 -12.62 -1.56 10.76
N SER A 377 -12.80 -0.33 11.24
CA SER A 377 -14.01 0.46 11.00
C SER A 377 -14.23 0.65 9.51
N MET A 378 -15.48 0.69 9.06
CA MET A 378 -15.81 0.99 7.66
C MET A 378 -15.44 2.41 7.24
N LEU A 379 -15.41 3.31 8.22
CA LEU A 379 -15.08 4.71 8.07
C LEU A 379 -13.57 4.92 8.18
N GLY A 380 -13.12 6.12 7.82
CA GLY A 380 -11.73 6.51 7.93
C GLY A 380 -11.31 6.86 9.36
N GLY A 381 -10.40 7.82 9.46
CA GLY A 381 -9.88 8.37 10.72
C GLY A 381 -10.42 9.74 11.07
N GLN A 382 -9.99 10.25 12.21
CA GLN A 382 -10.33 11.59 12.68
C GLN A 382 -9.53 12.66 11.93
N GLY A 383 -10.21 13.69 11.45
CA GLY A 383 -9.66 14.91 10.89
C GLY A 383 -9.89 16.14 11.79
N PRO A 384 -9.46 17.33 11.36
CA PRO A 384 -9.56 18.56 12.16
C PRO A 384 -11.01 19.05 12.34
N HIS A 385 -11.95 18.56 11.52
CA HIS A 385 -13.36 18.96 11.53
C HIS A 385 -14.32 17.78 11.86
N GLY A 386 -13.79 16.69 12.40
CA GLY A 386 -14.55 15.48 12.70
C GLY A 386 -14.07 14.27 11.89
N LEU A 387 -14.92 13.26 11.79
CA LEU A 387 -14.57 12.01 11.11
C LEU A 387 -14.42 12.23 9.59
N ILE A 388 -13.38 11.64 9.01
CA ILE A 388 -13.21 11.52 7.57
C ILE A 388 -13.88 10.20 7.16
N ASP A 389 -14.97 10.27 6.40
CA ASP A 389 -15.76 9.11 5.98
C ASP A 389 -15.07 8.25 4.89
N MET A 390 -13.84 8.58 4.49
CA MET A 390 -13.03 7.82 3.54
C MET A 390 -11.98 6.97 4.26
N GLY A 391 -11.95 5.68 3.97
CA GLY A 391 -10.94 4.70 4.40
C GLY A 391 -10.11 4.15 3.24
N GLY A 392 -9.53 2.96 3.41
CA GLY A 392 -8.95 2.17 2.32
C GLY A 392 -7.79 2.86 1.62
N MET A 393 -7.86 2.94 0.28
CA MET A 393 -6.92 3.67 -0.57
C MET A 393 -7.14 5.17 -0.51
N PHE A 394 -6.86 5.74 0.65
CA PHE A 394 -6.87 7.18 0.92
C PHE A 394 -5.57 7.57 1.63
N THR A 395 -5.05 8.75 1.34
CA THR A 395 -3.99 9.40 2.10
C THR A 395 -4.07 10.91 1.86
N LEU A 396 -3.18 11.68 2.49
CA LEU A 396 -3.09 13.12 2.35
C LEU A 396 -1.77 13.51 1.71
N VAL A 397 -1.82 14.47 0.79
CA VAL A 397 -0.66 15.26 0.37
C VAL A 397 -0.65 16.53 1.20
N LYS A 398 0.28 16.62 2.15
CA LYS A 398 0.43 17.74 3.08
C LYS A 398 1.45 18.71 2.56
N ILE A 399 1.01 19.90 2.15
CA ILE A 399 1.87 20.93 1.57
C ILE A 399 2.00 22.09 2.55
N ARG A 400 3.24 22.53 2.79
CA ARG A 400 3.56 23.66 3.69
C ARG A 400 4.45 24.68 3.00
N ASP A 401 4.37 25.94 3.43
CA ASP A 401 5.26 27.00 2.92
C ASP A 401 6.73 26.69 3.20
N ARG A 402 6.99 26.11 4.38
CA ARG A 402 8.31 25.68 4.81
C ARG A 402 8.23 24.38 5.59
N LEU A 403 9.12 23.45 5.27
CA LEU A 403 9.31 22.21 6.02
C LEU A 403 10.60 22.23 6.83
N THR A 404 10.57 21.62 8.01
CA THR A 404 11.74 21.38 8.86
C THR A 404 12.30 19.95 8.74
N GLY A 405 11.63 19.10 7.96
CA GLY A 405 11.96 17.69 7.74
C GLY A 405 10.81 16.97 7.03
N ASP A 406 10.77 15.64 7.17
CA ASP A 406 9.85 14.76 6.42
C ASP A 406 8.77 14.11 7.28
N ALA A 407 8.79 14.39 8.58
CA ALA A 407 7.73 14.00 9.49
C ALA A 407 6.41 14.67 9.12
N ASP A 408 5.30 14.07 9.54
CA ASP A 408 3.98 14.68 9.40
C ASP A 408 3.98 16.08 10.06
N PRO A 409 3.71 17.17 9.31
CA PRO A 409 3.71 18.53 9.83
C PRO A 409 2.44 18.86 10.65
N GLY A 410 1.58 17.89 10.96
CA GLY A 410 0.29 18.09 11.62
C GLY A 410 -0.81 18.55 10.65
N TRP A 411 -1.95 19.00 11.17
CA TRP A 411 -3.06 19.50 10.36
C TRP A 411 -2.83 20.93 9.87
N TYR A 412 -3.19 21.18 8.61
CA TYR A 412 -3.22 22.52 8.05
C TYR A 412 -4.31 23.37 8.73
N LYS A 413 -4.00 24.65 8.98
CA LYS A 413 -4.93 25.62 9.56
C LYS A 413 -5.17 26.73 8.54
N PRO A 414 -6.34 26.77 7.87
CA PRO A 414 -6.64 27.84 6.93
C PRO A 414 -6.75 29.18 7.66
N THR A 415 -6.26 30.25 7.02
CA THR A 415 -6.28 31.61 7.56
C THR A 415 -7.42 32.47 7.00
N ALA A 416 -8.03 32.04 5.89
CA ALA A 416 -9.16 32.67 5.21
C ALA A 416 -9.91 31.62 4.38
N ASP A 417 -11.03 32.01 3.76
CA ASP A 417 -11.78 31.24 2.75
C ASP A 417 -12.25 29.85 3.22
N VAL A 418 -12.83 29.81 4.42
CA VAL A 418 -13.38 28.59 5.03
C VAL A 418 -14.88 28.50 4.76
N ALA A 419 -15.32 27.37 4.23
CA ALA A 419 -16.74 27.07 4.11
C ALA A 419 -17.39 27.06 5.50
N SER A 420 -18.51 27.78 5.64
CA SER A 420 -19.25 27.90 6.90
C SER A 420 -20.75 27.83 6.63
N GLU A 421 -21.53 27.67 7.68
CA GLU A 421 -22.99 27.74 7.59
C GLU A 421 -23.40 29.14 7.11
N ALA A 422 -24.21 29.18 6.04
CA ALA A 422 -24.70 30.44 5.50
C ALA A 422 -25.70 31.08 6.47
N THR A 423 -25.49 32.35 6.80
CA THR A 423 -26.43 33.11 7.62
C THR A 423 -27.71 33.40 6.85
N ALA A 424 -28.81 33.60 7.58
CA ALA A 424 -30.10 33.96 6.96
C ALA A 424 -29.99 35.26 6.13
N ASP A 425 -29.18 36.22 6.57
CA ASP A 425 -28.93 37.46 5.83
C ASP A 425 -28.16 37.23 4.54
N GLU A 426 -27.17 36.32 4.53
CA GLU A 426 -26.47 35.92 3.31
C GLU A 426 -27.42 35.24 2.32
N LEU A 427 -28.22 34.28 2.80
CA LEU A 427 -29.22 33.60 1.98
C LEU A 427 -30.23 34.60 1.42
N ALA A 428 -30.75 35.53 2.24
CA ALA A 428 -31.71 36.53 1.81
C ALA A 428 -31.12 37.53 0.82
N ARG A 429 -29.91 38.03 1.09
CA ARG A 429 -29.16 38.92 0.17
C ARG A 429 -28.97 38.26 -1.19
N ASP A 430 -28.70 36.96 -1.20
CA ASP A 430 -28.42 36.21 -2.42
C ASP A 430 -29.69 35.54 -3.00
N GLY A 431 -30.87 35.83 -2.44
CA GLY A 431 -32.18 35.41 -2.96
C GLY A 431 -32.54 33.94 -2.75
N ILE A 432 -31.87 33.25 -1.83
CA ILE A 432 -32.10 31.84 -1.51
C ILE A 432 -33.17 31.70 -0.41
N THR A 433 -34.22 30.93 -0.68
CA THR A 433 -35.28 30.59 0.29
C THR A 433 -35.19 29.10 0.63
N LEU A 434 -35.09 28.77 1.92
CA LEU A 434 -35.00 27.39 2.43
C LEU A 434 -36.35 26.70 2.56
#